data_AF-A0AAW1Y053-F1
#
_entry.id   AF-A0AAW1Y053-F1
#
_cell.length_a   1.000
_cell.length_b   1.000
_cell.length_c   1.000
_cell.angle_alpha   90.00
_cell.angle_beta   90.00
_cell.angle_gamma   90.00
#
_symmetry.space_group_name_H-M   'P 1'
#
loop_
_entity.id
_entity.type
_entity.pdbx_description
1 polymer ?
#
loop_
_entity_poly.entity_id
_entity_poly.type
_entity_poly.pdbx_seq_one_letter_code
_entity_poly.pdbx_strand_id
1 'polypeptide(L)'
;MYKHHHQGTIREAHREFHHKHRPFKSELLEEIFQSESSVTVDDFGDLISHAPKGDFSKMAPFHMLSFNIECAGRKGHFPEPKHDPVIQVANLVTLQGENQPLIRNVMTLKSCSPIAGADVMSFDTEREVLLAWRYGLIMGMM
;
A
#
# COMPACT_ATOMS: atom_id res chain seq x y z
N MET A 1 28.35 -1.79 12.69
CA MET A 1 28.71 -1.77 11.25
C MET A 1 28.11 -3.00 10.60
N TYR A 2 26.78 -3.02 10.41
CA TYR A 2 26.09 -4.07 9.67
C TYR A 2 25.62 -3.49 8.35
N LYS A 3 26.02 -4.16 7.27
CA LYS A 3 26.00 -3.68 5.90
C LYS A 3 24.58 -3.65 5.35
N HIS A 4 24.29 -2.56 4.64
CA HIS A 4 23.23 -2.43 3.64
C HIS A 4 23.18 -3.66 2.72
N HIS A 5 22.01 -4.29 2.62
CA HIS A 5 21.61 -5.06 1.43
C HIS A 5 20.10 -5.32 1.46
N HIS A 6 19.33 -4.46 0.79
CA HIS A 6 18.21 -4.81 -0.10
C HIS A 6 17.50 -3.49 -0.50
N GLN A 7 18.12 -2.74 -1.41
CA GLN A 7 17.37 -1.83 -2.26
C GLN A 7 17.01 -2.61 -3.52
N GLY A 8 15.97 -3.44 -3.43
CA GLY A 8 15.16 -3.73 -4.60
C GLY A 8 14.35 -2.47 -4.88
N THR A 9 14.54 -1.85 -6.04
CA THR A 9 13.80 -0.63 -6.39
C THR A 9 12.33 -0.97 -6.59
N ILE A 10 11.42 -0.06 -6.25
CA ILE A 10 9.97 -0.20 -6.56
C ILE A 10 9.73 -0.47 -8.07
N ARG A 11 10.69 -0.07 -8.93
CA ARG A 11 10.74 -0.43 -10.36
C ARG A 11 10.92 -1.93 -10.62
N GLU A 12 11.67 -2.65 -9.79
CA GLU A 12 11.83 -4.11 -9.88
C GLU A 12 10.56 -4.82 -9.41
N ALA A 13 9.91 -4.31 -8.35
CA ALA A 13 8.58 -4.78 -7.93
C ALA A 13 7.53 -4.60 -9.03
N HIS A 14 7.50 -3.44 -9.70
CA HIS A 14 6.63 -3.19 -10.86
C HIS A 14 6.92 -4.14 -12.02
N ARG A 15 8.21 -4.43 -12.30
CA ARG A 15 8.61 -5.36 -13.37
C ARG A 15 8.27 -6.81 -13.02
N GLU A 16 8.42 -7.22 -11.78
CA GLU A 16 7.96 -8.53 -11.29
C GLU A 16 6.44 -8.66 -11.30
N PHE A 17 5.70 -7.60 -10.95
CA PHE A 17 4.24 -7.56 -11.00
C PHE A 17 3.72 -7.86 -12.41
N HIS A 18 4.28 -7.23 -13.44
CA HIS A 18 3.94 -7.51 -14.84
C HIS A 18 4.42 -8.87 -15.37
N HIS A 19 5.54 -9.40 -14.84
CA HIS A 19 6.13 -10.65 -15.34
C HIS A 19 5.57 -11.92 -14.66
N LYS A 20 5.05 -11.83 -13.43
CA LYS A 20 4.51 -12.98 -12.67
C LYS A 20 2.99 -13.18 -12.79
N HIS A 21 2.22 -12.17 -13.17
CA HIS A 21 0.76 -12.28 -13.26
C HIS A 21 0.29 -12.69 -14.67
N ARG A 22 0.49 -13.97 -15.00
CA ARG A 22 -0.39 -14.73 -15.92
C ARG A 22 -1.83 -14.60 -15.41
N PRO A 23 -2.87 -14.63 -16.27
CA PRO A 23 -4.25 -14.66 -15.79
C PRO A 23 -4.39 -15.87 -14.86
N PHE A 24 -4.73 -15.62 -13.60
CA PHE A 24 -5.04 -16.68 -12.64
C PHE A 24 -6.16 -17.54 -13.24
N LYS A 25 -5.88 -18.83 -13.47
CA LYS A 25 -6.89 -19.79 -13.93
C LYS A 25 -7.94 -19.95 -12.85
N SER A 26 -9.19 -19.73 -13.21
CA SER A 26 -10.31 -19.36 -12.34
C SER A 26 -11.12 -20.51 -11.74
N GLU A 27 -10.60 -21.73 -11.61
CA GLU A 27 -11.50 -22.89 -11.33
C GLU A 27 -11.07 -23.84 -10.21
N LEU A 28 -10.01 -23.57 -9.43
CA LEU A 28 -9.57 -24.49 -8.34
C LEU A 28 -9.00 -23.81 -7.06
N LEU A 29 -9.36 -22.55 -6.76
CA LEU A 29 -8.85 -21.83 -5.58
C LEU A 29 -9.98 -21.13 -4.78
N GLU A 30 -11.07 -21.82 -4.47
CA GLU A 30 -12.08 -21.32 -3.53
C GLU A 30 -11.97 -21.92 -2.11
N GLU A 31 -11.03 -22.82 -1.86
CA GLU A 31 -10.80 -23.35 -0.51
C GLU A 31 -9.68 -22.59 0.23
N ILE A 32 -10.11 -21.52 0.90
CA ILE A 32 -9.58 -20.96 2.17
C ILE A 32 -8.13 -20.45 2.14
N PHE A 33 -7.94 -19.24 1.59
CA PHE A 33 -7.08 -18.23 2.21
C PHE A 33 -7.95 -17.00 2.50
N GLN A 34 -8.55 -16.94 3.69
CA GLN A 34 -9.44 -15.83 4.09
C GLN A 34 -8.67 -14.56 4.51
N SER A 35 -7.36 -14.66 4.75
CA SER A 35 -6.53 -13.58 5.30
C SER A 35 -5.13 -13.61 4.72
N GLU A 36 -4.54 -12.42 4.55
CA GLU A 36 -3.12 -12.22 4.20
C GLU A 36 -2.25 -11.94 5.44
N SER A 37 -2.78 -12.18 6.64
CA SER A 37 -2.03 -12.06 7.90
C SER A 37 -0.89 -13.07 7.96
N SER A 38 0.24 -12.69 8.56
CA SER A 38 1.39 -13.58 8.73
C SER A 38 1.15 -14.74 9.71
N VAL A 39 0.13 -14.63 10.57
CA VAL A 39 -0.25 -15.64 11.56
C VAL A 39 -1.77 -15.72 11.62
N THR A 40 -2.30 -16.94 11.62
CA THR A 40 -3.73 -17.23 11.85
C THR A 40 -3.85 -18.12 13.09
N VAL A 41 -4.95 -17.97 13.83
CA VAL A 41 -5.22 -18.72 15.06
C VAL A 41 -6.67 -19.17 15.02
N ASP A 42 -6.91 -20.47 15.25
CA ASP A 42 -8.22 -21.12 15.04
C ASP A 42 -8.96 -21.47 16.35
N ASP A 43 -8.29 -21.38 17.50
CA ASP A 43 -8.88 -21.65 18.83
C ASP A 43 -8.53 -20.54 19.82
N PHE A 44 -9.49 -20.18 20.67
CA PHE A 44 -9.39 -19.13 21.68
C PHE A 44 -9.49 -19.66 23.12
N GLY A 45 -9.61 -20.98 23.32
CA GLY A 45 -9.76 -21.59 24.65
C GLY A 45 -8.64 -21.22 25.64
N ASP A 46 -7.43 -21.01 25.12
CA ASP A 46 -6.25 -20.64 25.91
C ASP A 46 -5.92 -19.12 25.85
N LEU A 47 -6.86 -18.27 25.40
CA LEU A 47 -6.64 -16.82 25.32
C LEU A 47 -6.50 -16.21 26.73
N ILE A 48 -5.35 -15.56 26.98
CA ILE A 48 -5.09 -14.83 28.22
C ILE A 48 -5.21 -13.33 27.96
N SER A 49 -6.12 -12.65 28.67
CA SER A 49 -6.31 -11.20 28.60
C SER A 49 -5.47 -10.47 29.65
N HIS A 50 -4.49 -9.68 29.21
CA HIS A 50 -3.64 -8.88 30.08
C HIS A 50 -4.18 -7.46 30.28
N ALA A 51 -4.21 -6.98 31.53
CA ALA A 51 -4.52 -5.58 31.80
C ALA A 51 -3.37 -4.66 31.31
N PRO A 52 -3.64 -3.44 30.81
CA PRO A 52 -2.63 -2.56 30.21
C PRO A 52 -1.77 -1.85 31.28
N LYS A 53 -0.98 -2.63 32.01
CA LYS A 53 -0.13 -2.17 33.12
C LYS A 53 1.26 -2.78 32.99
N GLY A 54 2.28 -2.07 33.49
CA GLY A 54 3.67 -2.53 33.45
C GLY A 54 4.10 -2.86 32.02
N ASP A 55 4.57 -4.08 31.80
CA ASP A 55 5.06 -4.53 30.50
C ASP A 55 3.97 -4.55 29.41
N PHE A 56 2.69 -4.72 29.80
CA PHE A 56 1.54 -4.75 28.88
C PHE A 56 0.97 -3.36 28.56
N SER A 57 1.65 -2.28 28.96
CA SER A 57 1.23 -0.90 28.67
C SER A 57 1.81 -0.32 27.38
N LYS A 58 2.78 -0.99 26.76
CA LYS A 58 3.44 -0.53 25.53
C LYS A 58 2.53 -0.70 24.32
N MET A 59 2.64 0.21 23.36
CA MET A 59 1.98 0.07 22.07
C MET A 59 2.83 -0.73 21.10
N ALA A 60 2.17 -1.50 20.24
CA ALA A 60 2.82 -2.18 19.12
C ALA A 60 3.28 -1.16 18.04
N PRO A 61 4.28 -1.51 17.23
CA PRO A 61 4.77 -0.65 16.16
C PRO A 61 3.83 -0.71 14.94
N PHE A 62 2.70 -0.01 15.01
CA PHE A 62 1.71 0.03 13.92
C PHE A 62 2.27 0.75 12.68
N HIS A 63 1.99 0.21 11.50
CA HIS A 63 2.16 0.95 10.24
C HIS A 63 0.94 1.84 10.02
N MET A 64 1.16 3.15 10.00
CA MET A 64 0.12 4.15 9.80
C MET A 64 0.22 4.72 8.39
N LEU A 65 -0.78 4.44 7.56
CA LEU A 65 -0.91 5.03 6.24
C LEU A 65 -1.75 6.32 6.30
N SER A 66 -1.18 7.40 5.77
CA SER A 66 -1.91 8.59 5.34
C SER A 66 -1.86 8.68 3.83
N PHE A 67 -3.01 8.97 3.19
CA PHE A 67 -3.08 9.14 1.75
C PHE A 67 -3.97 10.31 1.36
N ASN A 68 -3.74 10.85 0.16
CA ASN A 68 -4.56 11.88 -0.46
C ASN A 68 -4.73 11.57 -1.95
N ILE A 69 -5.90 11.89 -2.50
CA ILE A 69 -6.21 11.71 -3.92
C ILE A 69 -6.43 13.07 -4.59
N GLU A 70 -6.09 13.14 -5.88
CA GLU A 70 -6.40 14.31 -6.71
C GLU A 70 -7.18 13.87 -7.95
N CYS A 71 -8.16 14.67 -8.34
CA CYS A 71 -9.03 14.41 -9.48
C CYS A 71 -8.95 15.53 -10.52
N ALA A 72 -9.06 15.20 -11.80
CA ALA A 72 -9.16 16.19 -12.88
C ALA A 72 -10.62 16.57 -13.15
N GLY A 73 -11.13 17.59 -12.45
CA GLY A 73 -12.50 18.05 -12.57
C GLY A 73 -12.80 18.91 -13.81
N ARG A 74 -14.04 18.84 -14.30
CA ARG A 74 -14.57 19.77 -15.31
C ARG A 74 -14.73 21.18 -14.76
N LYS A 75 -14.45 22.20 -15.59
CA LYS A 75 -14.49 23.61 -15.20
C LYS A 75 -15.88 24.01 -14.66
N GLY A 76 -15.91 24.57 -13.45
CA GLY A 76 -17.14 25.07 -12.82
C GLY A 76 -18.01 24.00 -12.16
N HIS A 77 -17.56 22.74 -12.13
CA HIS A 77 -18.25 21.63 -11.49
C HIS A 77 -17.40 21.03 -10.37
N PHE A 78 -18.05 20.56 -9.32
CA PHE A 78 -17.39 19.71 -8.33
C PHE A 78 -17.12 18.32 -8.96
N PRO A 79 -15.99 17.65 -8.66
CA PRO A 79 -15.68 16.35 -9.24
C PRO A 79 -16.78 15.30 -8.99
N GLU A 80 -17.14 14.59 -10.05
CA GLU A 80 -18.09 13.49 -10.06
C GLU A 80 -17.39 12.17 -10.43
N PRO A 81 -17.51 11.09 -9.64
CA PRO A 81 -16.77 9.84 -9.87
C PRO A 81 -16.98 9.16 -11.24
N LYS A 82 -18.08 9.48 -11.94
CA LYS A 82 -18.39 8.94 -13.27
C LYS A 82 -17.73 9.72 -14.41
N HIS A 83 -17.23 10.92 -14.14
CA HIS A 83 -16.82 11.88 -15.17
C HIS A 83 -15.40 12.41 -14.96
N ASP A 84 -14.97 12.54 -13.72
CA ASP A 84 -13.74 13.24 -13.35
C ASP A 84 -12.75 12.22 -12.76
N PRO A 85 -11.72 11.81 -13.52
CA PRO A 85 -10.86 10.70 -13.14
C PRO A 85 -9.95 11.06 -11.96
N VAL A 86 -9.59 10.06 -11.16
CA VAL A 86 -8.48 10.15 -10.22
C VAL A 86 -7.18 10.21 -11.03
N ILE A 87 -6.41 11.26 -10.82
CA ILE A 87 -5.15 11.49 -11.53
C ILE A 87 -3.93 11.28 -10.66
N GLN A 88 -4.05 11.36 -9.34
CA GLN A 88 -2.92 11.10 -8.44
C GLN A 88 -3.41 10.47 -7.12
N VAL A 89 -2.58 9.60 -6.55
CA VAL A 89 -2.71 9.08 -5.20
C VAL A 89 -1.36 9.20 -4.50
N ALA A 90 -1.28 10.08 -3.51
CA ALA A 90 -0.07 10.30 -2.70
C ALA A 90 -0.18 9.51 -1.40
N ASN A 91 0.91 8.89 -0.98
CA ASN A 91 0.95 8.00 0.18
C ASN A 91 2.13 8.29 1.09
N LEU A 92 1.87 8.19 2.38
CA LEU A 92 2.82 8.35 3.46
C LEU A 92 2.61 7.24 4.48
N VAL A 93 3.60 6.38 4.69
CA VAL A 93 3.54 5.36 5.75
C VAL A 93 4.56 5.67 6.81
N THR A 94 4.10 5.73 8.06
CA THR A 94 4.93 6.01 9.24
C THR A 94 4.75 4.90 10.26
N LEU A 95 5.85 4.46 10.87
CA LEU A 95 5.79 3.49 11.97
C LEU A 95 5.47 4.20 13.28
N GLN A 96 4.62 3.62 14.11
CA GLN A 96 4.28 4.17 15.43
C GLN A 96 5.54 4.42 16.26
N GLY A 97 5.75 5.67 16.67
CA GLY A 97 6.90 6.11 17.46
C GLY A 97 8.07 6.66 16.63
N GLU A 98 8.04 6.54 15.31
CA GLU A 98 9.06 7.12 14.43
C GLU A 98 8.73 8.56 14.03
N ASN A 99 9.76 9.40 13.92
CA ASN A 99 9.62 10.82 13.58
C ASN A 99 9.65 11.09 12.07
N GLN A 100 9.97 10.08 11.26
CA GLN A 100 10.06 10.19 9.82
C GLN A 100 9.28 9.04 9.17
N PRO A 101 8.64 9.30 8.02
CA PRO A 101 7.93 8.27 7.28
C PRO A 101 8.91 7.22 6.74
N LEU A 102 8.49 5.96 6.79
CA LEU A 102 9.16 4.84 6.17
C LEU A 102 9.03 4.91 4.64
N ILE A 103 7.84 5.27 4.15
CA ILE A 103 7.53 5.33 2.72
C ILE A 103 6.88 6.66 2.38
N ARG A 104 7.34 7.25 1.28
CA ARG A 104 6.84 8.48 0.67
C ARG A 104 6.72 8.24 -0.83
N ASN A 105 5.51 8.14 -1.35
CA ASN A 105 5.34 7.94 -2.79
C ASN A 105 4.13 8.67 -3.36
N VAL A 106 4.12 8.81 -4.67
CA VAL A 106 2.97 9.28 -5.43
C VAL A 106 2.78 8.41 -6.68
N MET A 107 1.55 7.93 -6.86
CA MET A 107 1.12 7.23 -8.06
C MET A 107 0.37 8.22 -8.94
N THR A 108 0.75 8.35 -10.21
CA THR A 108 0.21 9.37 -11.12
C THR A 108 -0.37 8.75 -12.38
N LEU A 109 -1.46 9.33 -12.87
CA LEU A 109 -1.92 9.14 -14.24
C LEU A 109 -1.03 9.97 -15.16
N LYS A 110 -0.51 9.32 -16.20
CA LYS A 110 0.53 9.82 -17.10
C LYS A 110 1.83 10.17 -16.36
N SER A 111 2.79 10.69 -17.12
CA SER A 111 4.12 11.03 -16.63
C SER A 111 4.09 12.14 -15.59
N CYS A 112 4.95 12.00 -14.59
CA CYS A 112 5.24 13.05 -13.61
C CYS A 112 6.77 13.19 -13.49
N SER A 113 7.24 14.41 -13.25
CA SER A 113 8.66 14.64 -13.01
C SER A 113 9.07 14.06 -11.65
N PRO A 114 10.34 13.65 -11.46
CA PRO A 114 10.83 13.21 -10.15
C PRO A 114 10.60 14.28 -9.07
N ILE A 115 10.22 13.84 -7.87
CA ILE A 115 10.01 14.68 -6.69
C ILE A 115 11.06 14.31 -5.64
N ALA A 116 11.79 15.30 -5.11
CA ALA A 116 12.82 15.03 -4.12
C ALA A 116 12.23 14.38 -2.86
N GLY A 117 12.77 13.22 -2.48
CA GLY A 117 12.34 12.49 -1.28
C GLY A 117 11.02 11.76 -1.41
N ALA A 118 10.49 11.57 -2.62
CA ALA A 118 9.33 10.72 -2.88
C ALA A 118 9.55 9.83 -4.10
N ASP A 119 9.10 8.58 -4.02
CA ASP A 119 9.06 7.68 -5.16
C ASP A 119 7.88 8.05 -6.06
N VAL A 120 8.18 8.35 -7.33
CA VAL A 120 7.16 8.71 -8.33
C VAL A 120 6.90 7.50 -9.24
N MET A 121 5.66 7.03 -9.24
CA MET A 121 5.19 5.93 -10.09
C MET A 121 4.15 6.48 -11.07
N SER A 122 4.39 6.34 -12.36
CA SER A 122 3.51 6.87 -13.40
C SER A 122 2.90 5.74 -14.23
N PHE A 123 1.59 5.81 -14.46
CA PHE A 123 0.81 4.79 -15.16
C PHE A 123 0.03 5.41 -16.33
N ASP A 124 -0.30 4.60 -17.34
CA ASP A 124 -0.94 5.12 -18.54
C ASP A 124 -2.47 5.27 -18.39
N THR A 125 -3.08 4.48 -17.52
CA THR A 125 -4.53 4.49 -17.29
C THR A 125 -4.89 4.63 -15.81
N GLU A 126 -6.05 5.22 -15.52
CA GLU A 126 -6.57 5.34 -14.14
C GLU A 126 -6.73 3.96 -13.49
N ARG A 127 -7.16 2.96 -14.28
CA ARG A 127 -7.28 1.57 -13.83
C ARG A 127 -5.95 1.04 -13.27
N GLU A 128 -4.83 1.35 -13.92
CA GLU A 128 -3.50 0.92 -13.46
C GLU A 128 -3.09 1.65 -12.18
N VAL A 129 -3.38 2.95 -12.06
CA VAL A 129 -3.16 3.71 -10.81
C VAL A 129 -3.90 3.05 -9.65
N LEU A 130 -5.19 2.77 -9.83
CA LEU A 130 -6.05 2.19 -8.78
C LEU A 130 -5.65 0.75 -8.43
N LEU A 131 -5.26 -0.06 -9.41
CA LEU A 131 -4.75 -1.41 -9.16
C LEU A 131 -3.41 -1.39 -8.45
N ALA A 132 -2.47 -0.55 -8.89
CA ALA A 132 -1.18 -0.38 -8.23
C ALA A 132 -1.36 0.06 -6.77
N TRP A 133 -2.27 1.00 -6.51
CA TRP A 133 -2.59 1.42 -5.14
C TRP A 133 -3.17 0.27 -4.31
N ARG A 134 -4.17 -0.46 -4.84
CA ARG A 134 -4.75 -1.63 -4.17
C ARG A 134 -3.68 -2.67 -3.81
N TYR A 135 -2.84 -3.06 -4.76
CA TYR A 135 -1.81 -4.08 -4.52
C TYR A 135 -0.71 -3.58 -3.59
N GLY A 136 -0.33 -2.30 -3.68
CA GLY A 136 0.61 -1.67 -2.76
C GLY A 136 0.16 -1.75 -1.30
N LEU A 137 -1.13 -1.51 -1.04
CA LEU A 137 -1.73 -1.60 0.29
C LEU A 137 -1.68 -3.02 0.86
N ILE A 138 -1.96 -4.01 0.00
CA ILE A 138 -2.13 -5.40 0.39
C ILE A 138 -0.77 -6.08 0.60
N MET A 139 0.19 -5.86 -0.30
CA MET A 139 1.47 -6.58 -0.29
C MET A 139 2.51 -5.97 0.67
N GLY A 140 2.13 -5.01 1.52
CA GLY A 140 3.06 -4.35 2.44
C GLY A 140 4.20 -3.61 1.72
N MET A 141 3.97 -3.21 0.47
CA MET A 141 4.92 -2.44 -0.35
C MET A 141 4.72 -0.93 -0.16
N MET A 142 3.87 -0.56 0.81
CA MET A 142 3.61 0.79 1.29
C MET A 142 4.01 0.91 2.74
#